data_AF-A0A7S3H4F3-F1
#
_entry.id   AF-A0A7S3H4F3-F1
#
_cell.length_a   1.000
_cell.length_b   1.000
_cell.length_c   1.000
_cell.angle_alpha   90.00
_cell.angle_beta   90.00
_cell.angle_gamma   90.00
#
_symmetry.space_group_name_H-M   'P 1'
#
loop_
_entity.id
_entity.type
_entity.pdbx_description
1 polymer ?
#
loop_
_entity_poly.entity_id
_entity_poly.type
_entity_poly.pdbx_seq_one_letter_code
_entity_poly.pdbx_strand_id
1 'polypeptide(L)'
;VFFEDALTHTARISRILRQPRGNAMLIGVGGSGKQSLTKMAAFVGGMACLSIEINRGYGIAEFREDIKKFMLVTGVEGKDTVFLFTDSQIVDETMLEDLNNVLNTGEVSNLFPQDETDKICADMIQVCKDNNIPETR
;
A
#
# COMPACT_ATOMS: atom_id res chain seq x y z
N VAL A 1 23.57 -3.03 9.27
CA VAL A 1 24.67 -4.01 9.06
C VAL A 1 24.22 -4.95 7.97
N PHE A 2 25.05 -5.17 6.95
CA PHE A 2 24.75 -6.13 5.87
C PHE A 2 25.41 -7.46 6.16
N PHE A 3 24.64 -8.54 5.99
CA PHE A 3 25.07 -9.93 6.05
C PHE A 3 24.30 -10.69 4.97
N GLU A 4 24.77 -11.91 4.65
CA GLU A 4 24.29 -12.66 3.49
C GLU A 4 22.77 -12.90 3.49
N ASP A 5 22.20 -13.24 4.66
CA ASP A 5 20.76 -13.42 4.79
C ASP A 5 19.99 -12.11 4.54
N ALA A 6 20.49 -10.97 5.04
CA ALA A 6 19.87 -9.67 4.80
C ALA A 6 19.80 -9.35 3.30
N LEU A 7 20.89 -9.59 2.57
CA LEU A 7 20.91 -9.40 1.10
C LEU A 7 19.93 -10.34 0.40
N THR A 8 19.90 -11.61 0.79
CA THR A 8 19.01 -12.61 0.23
C THR A 8 17.53 -12.27 0.47
N HIS A 9 17.19 -11.84 1.69
CA HIS A 9 15.83 -11.41 2.03
C HIS A 9 15.43 -10.13 1.31
N THR A 10 16.31 -9.12 1.23
CA THR A 10 16.05 -7.91 0.45
C THR A 10 15.81 -8.23 -1.03
N ALA A 11 16.60 -9.13 -1.63
CA ALA A 11 16.41 -9.55 -3.02
C ALA A 11 15.05 -10.25 -3.22
N ARG A 12 14.63 -11.10 -2.28
CA ARG A 12 13.30 -11.75 -2.30
C ARG A 12 12.17 -10.73 -2.20
N ILE A 13 12.26 -9.78 -1.27
CA ILE A 13 11.26 -8.72 -1.10
C ILE A 13 11.18 -7.87 -2.38
N SER A 14 12.32 -7.42 -2.91
CA SER A 14 12.37 -6.62 -4.14
C SER A 14 11.75 -7.38 -5.33
N ARG A 15 11.99 -8.69 -5.45
CA ARG A 15 11.36 -9.51 -6.48
C ARG A 15 9.83 -9.56 -6.35
N ILE A 16 9.31 -9.67 -5.13
CA ILE A 16 7.85 -9.69 -4.88
C ILE A 16 7.24 -8.34 -5.22
N LEU A 17 7.85 -7.24 -4.74
CA LEU A 17 7.32 -5.88 -4.94
C LEU A 17 7.27 -5.48 -6.43
N ARG A 18 8.10 -6.08 -7.29
CA ARG A 18 8.07 -5.83 -8.75
C ARG A 18 6.95 -6.57 -9.49
N GLN A 19 6.25 -7.51 -8.83
CA GLN A 19 5.14 -8.19 -9.46
C GLN A 19 3.88 -7.33 -9.40
N PRO A 20 3.02 -7.36 -10.44
CA PRO A 20 1.69 -6.75 -10.36
C PRO A 20 0.95 -7.31 -9.14
N ARG A 21 0.42 -6.42 -8.29
CA ARG A 21 -0.26 -6.79 -7.04
C ARG A 21 0.62 -7.63 -6.09
N GLY A 22 1.93 -7.37 -6.10
CA GLY A 22 2.91 -8.09 -5.29
C GLY A 22 2.80 -7.79 -3.80
N ASN A 23 2.35 -8.79 -3.03
CA ASN A 23 2.18 -8.68 -1.57
C ASN A 23 3.06 -9.69 -0.85
N ALA A 24 3.66 -9.30 0.28
CA ALA A 24 4.54 -10.16 1.07
C ALA A 24 4.18 -10.10 2.56
N MET A 25 3.86 -11.26 3.14
CA MET A 25 3.79 -11.42 4.59
C MET A 25 5.16 -11.86 5.12
N LEU A 26 5.83 -11.00 5.88
CA LEU A 26 7.16 -11.27 6.41
C LEU A 26 7.06 -11.89 7.81
N ILE A 27 7.35 -13.18 7.90
CA ILE A 27 7.29 -13.94 9.15
C ILE A 27 8.71 -14.12 9.70
N GLY A 28 8.88 -13.87 11.00
CA GLY A 28 10.14 -14.10 11.70
C GLY A 28 10.18 -13.41 13.06
N VAL A 29 11.19 -13.75 13.86
CA VAL A 29 11.34 -13.21 15.22
C VAL A 29 11.52 -11.68 15.24
N GLY A 30 11.24 -11.05 16.38
CA GLY A 30 11.53 -9.64 16.61
C GLY A 30 13.02 -9.34 16.39
N GLY A 31 13.33 -8.18 15.82
CA GLY A 31 14.72 -7.79 15.54
C GLY A 31 15.37 -8.39 14.29
N SER A 32 14.67 -9.27 13.54
CA SER A 32 15.21 -9.86 12.29
C SER A 32 15.31 -8.87 11.10
N GLY A 33 14.96 -7.60 11.29
CA GLY A 33 15.13 -6.56 10.29
C GLY A 33 14.03 -6.45 9.25
N LYS A 34 12.90 -7.18 9.38
CA LYS A 34 11.78 -7.19 8.41
C LYS A 34 11.43 -5.79 7.85
N GLN A 35 11.13 -4.83 8.72
CA GLN A 35 10.79 -3.46 8.31
C GLN A 35 11.94 -2.75 7.59
N SER A 36 13.16 -2.87 8.12
CA SER A 36 14.35 -2.24 7.53
C SER A 36 14.68 -2.82 6.15
N LEU A 37 14.57 -4.13 5.98
CA LEU A 37 14.81 -4.81 4.71
C LEU A 37 13.72 -4.48 3.68
N THR A 38 12.47 -4.32 4.09
CA THR A 38 11.39 -3.85 3.21
C THR A 38 11.62 -2.41 2.75
N LYS A 39 11.95 -1.49 3.67
CA LYS A 39 12.26 -0.10 3.34
C LYS A 39 13.44 -0.01 2.37
N MET A 40 14.47 -0.84 2.58
CA MET A 40 15.59 -0.92 1.64
C MET A 40 15.17 -1.47 0.28
N ALA A 41 14.38 -2.54 0.23
CA ALA A 41 13.90 -3.12 -1.02
C ALA A 41 13.03 -2.12 -1.81
N ALA A 42 12.18 -1.35 -1.12
CA ALA A 42 11.39 -0.27 -1.69
C ALA A 42 12.29 0.83 -2.27
N PHE A 43 13.29 1.28 -1.50
CA PHE A 43 14.26 2.29 -1.92
C PHE A 43 15.05 1.85 -3.17
N VAL A 44 15.54 0.61 -3.20
CA VAL A 44 16.25 0.06 -4.36
C VAL A 44 15.35 -0.01 -5.60
N GLY A 45 14.05 -0.27 -5.41
CA GLY A 45 13.07 -0.29 -6.48
C GLY A 45 12.55 1.09 -6.90
N GLY A 46 13.03 2.18 -6.30
CA GLY A 46 12.52 3.53 -6.58
C GLY A 46 11.10 3.78 -6.07
N MET A 47 10.60 2.93 -5.18
CA MET A 47 9.24 3.02 -4.64
C MET A 47 9.24 3.83 -3.35
N ALA A 48 8.20 4.67 -3.16
CA ALA A 48 7.94 5.26 -1.85
C ALA A 48 7.56 4.15 -0.85
N CYS A 49 7.93 4.29 0.42
CA CYS A 49 7.53 3.35 1.46
C CYS A 49 6.75 4.11 2.53
N LEU A 50 5.44 3.86 2.57
CA LEU A 50 4.52 4.48 3.52
C LEU A 50 4.15 3.47 4.61
N SER A 51 4.03 3.94 5.84
CA SER A 51 3.57 3.16 6.99
C SER A 51 2.66 4.05 7.83
N ILE A 52 1.71 3.45 8.54
CA ILE A 52 0.80 4.19 9.40
C ILE A 52 1.43 4.52 10.76
N GLU A 53 1.00 5.61 11.37
CA GLU A 53 1.44 6.01 12.70
C GLU A 53 0.29 5.92 13.69
N ILE A 54 0.41 5.01 14.66
CA ILE A 54 -0.61 4.82 15.68
C ILE A 54 -0.47 5.90 16.75
N ASN A 55 -1.49 6.76 16.83
CA ASN A 55 -1.61 7.79 17.86
C ASN A 55 -2.74 7.47 18.83
N ARG A 56 -2.83 8.20 19.95
CA ARG A 56 -3.98 8.09 20.86
C ARG A 56 -5.26 8.42 20.10
N GLY A 57 -6.22 7.50 20.14
CA GLY A 57 -7.50 7.63 19.44
C GLY A 57 -7.49 7.10 18.00
N TYR A 58 -6.38 6.54 17.53
CA TYR A 58 -6.34 5.87 16.22
C TYR A 58 -7.24 4.63 16.23
N GLY A 59 -8.17 4.56 15.29
CA GLY A 59 -9.06 3.44 15.07
C GLY A 59 -9.32 3.20 13.59
N ILE A 60 -10.44 2.54 13.29
CA ILE A 60 -10.80 2.14 11.93
C ILE A 60 -11.04 3.33 10.99
N ALA A 61 -11.57 4.45 11.50
CA ALA A 61 -11.82 5.64 10.71
C ALA A 61 -10.51 6.26 10.20
N GLU A 62 -9.52 6.42 11.08
CA GLU A 62 -8.20 6.94 10.74
C GLU A 62 -7.46 6.00 9.78
N PHE A 63 -7.57 4.68 9.99
CA PHE A 63 -7.00 3.70 9.09
C PHE A 63 -7.58 3.76 7.68
N ARG A 64 -8.90 3.94 7.55
CA ARG A 64 -9.55 4.12 6.25
C ARG A 64 -9.08 5.40 5.55
N GLU A 65 -8.87 6.49 6.30
CA GLU A 65 -8.29 7.70 5.74
C GLU A 65 -6.84 7.49 5.25
N ASP A 66 -6.05 6.68 5.94
CA ASP A 66 -4.71 6.32 5.48
C ASP A 66 -4.72 5.40 4.25
N ILE A 67 -5.68 4.46 4.16
CA ILE A 67 -5.92 3.68 2.93
C ILE A 67 -6.31 4.61 1.78
N LYS A 68 -7.23 5.57 1.99
CA LYS A 68 -7.63 6.54 0.96
C LYS A 68 -6.42 7.29 0.41
N LYS A 69 -5.60 7.86 1.30
CA LYS A 69 -4.37 8.57 0.91
C LYS A 69 -3.44 7.67 0.10
N PHE A 70 -3.24 6.44 0.55
CA PHE A 70 -2.43 5.46 -0.18
C PHE A 70 -2.99 5.22 -1.59
N MET A 71 -4.29 4.94 -1.71
CA MET A 71 -4.96 4.69 -2.99
C MET A 71 -4.93 5.88 -3.94
N LEU A 72 -5.05 7.12 -3.43
CA LEU A 72 -4.93 8.33 -4.24
C LEU A 72 -3.51 8.51 -4.80
N VAL A 73 -2.48 8.30 -3.97
CA VAL A 73 -1.07 8.39 -4.39
C VAL A 73 -0.72 7.32 -5.43
N THR A 74 -1.16 6.08 -5.22
CA THR A 74 -0.84 4.99 -6.15
C THR A 74 -1.71 4.98 -7.40
N GLY A 75 -2.99 5.33 -7.25
CA GLY A 75 -4.00 5.23 -8.31
C GLY A 75 -4.08 6.48 -9.18
N VAL A 76 -4.19 7.66 -8.56
CA VAL A 76 -4.38 8.93 -9.29
C VAL A 76 -3.04 9.56 -9.66
N GLU A 77 -2.09 9.64 -8.71
CA GLU A 77 -0.77 10.21 -9.01
C GLU A 77 0.16 9.22 -9.72
N GLY A 78 -0.20 7.92 -9.79
CA GLY A 78 0.58 6.89 -10.46
C GLY A 78 1.95 6.63 -9.85
N LYS A 79 2.13 6.90 -8.54
CA LYS A 79 3.41 6.72 -7.85
C LYS A 79 3.52 5.32 -7.26
N ASP A 80 4.56 4.58 -7.68
CA ASP A 80 4.87 3.28 -7.12
C ASP A 80 5.17 3.39 -5.62
N THR A 81 4.33 2.75 -4.80
CA THR A 81 4.37 2.89 -3.35
C THR A 81 4.15 1.55 -2.65
N VAL A 82 4.97 1.29 -1.63
CA VAL A 82 4.87 0.13 -0.74
C VAL A 82 4.14 0.55 0.53
N PHE A 83 3.02 -0.11 0.81
CA PHE A 83 2.35 -0.02 2.11
C PHE A 83 2.97 -1.01 3.09
N LEU A 84 3.69 -0.49 4.10
CA LEU A 84 4.31 -1.27 5.16
C LEU A 84 3.43 -1.27 6.40
N PHE A 85 2.84 -2.42 6.69
CA PHE A 85 1.94 -2.64 7.83
C PHE A 85 2.48 -3.75 8.73
N THR A 86 2.34 -3.57 10.05
CA THR A 86 2.93 -4.43 11.07
C THR A 86 1.87 -4.88 12.07
N ASP A 87 2.11 -6.01 12.72
CA ASP A 87 1.27 -6.54 13.79
C ASP A 87 1.06 -5.54 14.92
N SER A 88 2.10 -4.81 15.31
CA SER A 88 2.02 -3.75 16.33
C SER A 88 1.10 -2.57 15.97
N GLN A 89 0.73 -2.44 14.70
CA GLN A 89 -0.16 -1.39 14.20
C GLN A 89 -1.63 -1.85 14.13
N ILE A 90 -1.92 -3.13 14.38
CA ILE A 90 -3.29 -3.65 14.39
C ILE A 90 -3.93 -3.29 15.73
N VAL A 91 -4.78 -2.26 15.72
CA VAL A 91 -5.56 -1.86 16.91
C VAL A 91 -6.99 -2.39 16.88
N ASP A 92 -7.49 -2.80 15.71
CA ASP A 92 -8.82 -3.36 15.49
C ASP A 92 -8.72 -4.47 14.42
N GLU A 93 -9.36 -5.61 14.65
CA GLU A 93 -9.33 -6.77 13.73
C GLU A 93 -9.98 -6.45 12.38
N THR A 94 -10.96 -5.53 12.34
CA THR A 94 -11.60 -5.08 11.10
C THR A 94 -10.63 -4.40 10.13
N MET A 95 -9.49 -3.92 10.61
CA MET A 95 -8.42 -3.41 9.74
C MET A 95 -7.89 -4.50 8.79
N LEU A 96 -7.84 -5.76 9.26
CA LEU A 96 -7.39 -6.87 8.43
C LEU A 96 -8.42 -7.24 7.35
N GLU A 97 -9.71 -7.00 7.60
CA GLU A 97 -10.76 -7.17 6.61
C GLU A 97 -10.61 -6.15 5.47
N ASP A 98 -10.45 -4.86 5.81
CA ASP A 98 -10.21 -3.80 4.85
C ASP A 98 -8.92 -4.06 4.05
N LEU A 99 -7.84 -4.47 4.71
CA LEU A 99 -6.57 -4.83 4.07
C LEU A 99 -6.77 -6.01 3.11
N ASN A 100 -7.49 -7.05 3.53
CA ASN A 100 -7.80 -8.20 2.67
C ASN A 100 -8.63 -7.80 1.42
N ASN A 101 -9.55 -6.86 1.57
CA ASN A 101 -10.31 -6.33 0.43
C ASN A 101 -9.39 -5.58 -0.56
N VAL A 102 -8.49 -4.72 -0.07
CA VAL A 102 -7.46 -4.08 -0.91
C VAL A 102 -6.62 -5.11 -1.66
N LEU A 103 -6.20 -6.19 -1.01
CA LEU A 103 -5.35 -7.21 -1.64
C LEU A 103 -6.10 -8.01 -2.72
N ASN A 104 -7.37 -8.35 -2.49
CA ASN A 104 -8.16 -9.24 -3.35
C ASN A 104 -8.90 -8.53 -4.48
N THR A 105 -9.53 -7.40 -4.20
CA THR A 105 -10.33 -6.65 -5.18
C THR A 105 -9.71 -5.31 -5.55
N GLY A 106 -8.84 -4.77 -4.68
CA GLY A 106 -8.34 -3.40 -4.84
C GLY A 106 -9.35 -2.34 -4.38
N GLU A 107 -10.41 -2.73 -3.68
CA GLU A 107 -11.49 -1.85 -3.27
C GLU A 107 -11.91 -2.15 -1.83
N VAL A 108 -12.20 -1.11 -1.05
CA VAL A 108 -12.84 -1.23 0.27
C VAL A 108 -14.23 -0.61 0.17
N SER A 109 -15.27 -1.35 0.59
CA SER A 109 -16.66 -0.91 0.45
C SER A 109 -16.94 0.37 1.23
N ASN A 110 -17.64 1.31 0.60
CA ASN A 110 -17.98 2.63 1.17
C ASN A 110 -16.75 3.41 1.67
N LEU A 111 -15.57 3.18 1.07
CA LEU A 111 -14.36 3.92 1.43
C LEU A 111 -14.48 5.38 0.99
N PHE A 112 -14.77 5.61 -0.28
CA PHE A 112 -14.95 6.95 -0.84
C PHE A 112 -16.43 7.34 -0.87
N PRO A 113 -16.82 8.51 -0.33
CA PRO A 113 -18.14 9.06 -0.58
C PRO A 113 -18.30 9.44 -2.06
N GLN A 114 -19.54 9.71 -2.49
CA GLN A 114 -19.86 9.93 -3.90
C GLN A 114 -19.10 11.12 -4.49
N ASP A 115 -18.98 12.21 -3.74
CA ASP A 115 -18.27 13.43 -4.15
C ASP A 115 -16.75 13.20 -4.33
N GLU A 116 -16.13 12.39 -3.47
CA GLU A 116 -14.73 11.99 -3.63
C GLU A 116 -14.56 11.08 -4.86
N THR A 117 -15.51 10.16 -5.08
CA THR A 117 -15.51 9.27 -6.26
C THR A 117 -15.62 10.06 -7.56
N ASP A 118 -16.54 11.03 -7.62
CA ASP A 118 -16.74 11.88 -8.80
C ASP A 118 -15.47 12.69 -9.13
N LYS A 119 -14.77 13.18 -8.08
CA LYS A 119 -13.49 13.86 -8.23
C LYS A 119 -12.40 12.93 -8.77
N ILE A 120 -12.28 11.71 -8.22
CA ILE A 120 -11.32 10.70 -8.70
C ILE A 120 -11.59 10.38 -10.17
N CYS A 121 -12.85 10.17 -10.55
CA CYS A 121 -13.23 9.95 -11.94
C CYS A 121 -12.80 11.11 -12.84
N ALA A 122 -13.04 12.35 -12.42
CA ALA A 122 -12.63 13.53 -13.18
C ALA A 122 -11.11 13.60 -13.38
N ASP A 123 -10.33 13.31 -12.34
CA ASP A 123 -8.86 13.30 -12.40
C ASP A 123 -8.35 12.16 -13.31
N MET A 124 -9.00 11.00 -13.28
CA MET A 124 -8.63 9.83 -14.09
C MET A 124 -8.98 9.96 -15.57
N ILE A 125 -9.92 10.83 -15.97
CA ILE A 125 -10.25 11.05 -17.40
C ILE A 125 -9.01 11.44 -18.20
N GLN A 126 -8.15 12.31 -17.66
CA GLN A 126 -6.94 12.73 -18.34
C GLN A 126 -5.97 11.55 -18.53
N VAL A 127 -5.79 10.74 -17.48
CA VAL A 127 -4.95 9.53 -17.52
C VAL A 127 -5.47 8.53 -18.55
N CYS A 128 -6.79 8.32 -18.63
CA CYS A 128 -7.41 7.44 -19.62
C CYS A 128 -7.16 7.94 -21.06
N LYS A 129 -7.29 9.25 -21.30
CA LYS A 129 -6.98 9.86 -22.60
C LYS A 129 -5.53 9.67 -23.00
N ASP A 130 -4.61 9.92 -22.08
CA ASP A 130 -3.17 9.77 -22.30
C ASP A 130 -2.79 8.30 -22.62
N ASN A 131 -3.55 7.35 -22.06
CA ASN A 131 -3.38 5.91 -22.31
C ASN A 131 -4.24 5.36 -23.46
N ASN A 132 -4.95 6.21 -24.21
CA ASN A 132 -5.85 5.82 -25.31
C ASN A 132 -6.97 4.85 -24.88
N ILE A 133 -7.43 4.95 -23.63
CA ILE A 133 -8.55 4.17 -23.11
C ILE A 133 -9.84 4.95 -23.39
N PRO A 134 -10.81 4.38 -24.12
CA PRO A 134 -12.06 5.06 -24.42
C PRO A 134 -12.89 5.27 -23.16
N GLU A 135 -13.53 6.44 -23.06
CA GLU A 135 -14.45 6.73 -21.97
C GLU A 135 -15.67 5.80 -22.07
N THR A 136 -15.93 5.03 -21.02
CA THR A 136 -17.19 4.31 -20.87
C THR A 136 -18.21 5.27 -20.26
N ARG A 137 -19.33 5.48 -20.96
CA ARG A 137 -20.46 6.27 -20.47
C ARG A 137 -21.15 5.64 -19.26
#